data_AF-A0A4U5WMG8-F1
#
_entry.id   AF-A0A4U5WMG8-F1
#
_cell.length_a   1.000
_cell.length_b   1.000
_cell.length_c   1.000
_cell.angle_alpha   90.00
_cell.angle_beta   90.00
_cell.angle_gamma   90.00
#
_symmetry.space_group_name_H-M   'P 1'
#
loop_
_entity.id
_entity.type
_entity.pdbx_description
1 polymer ?
#
loop_
_entity_poly.entity_id
_entity_poly.type
_entity_poly.pdbx_seq_one_letter_code
_entity_poly.pdbx_strand_id
1 'polypeptide(L)'
;MPRPVPLVLPALAAAVLLLTTACGTEHAGRGVDAGAATPGGRTAVTDPPVDGVRVTSVTLPAATPTPSPTRGGHGVHADPLPTGTPAATGVSAAYEVTNNGPVAMTYTIVFTFADDAGGAMDNRTRTVAGVGPGRTVRGTVTMETLPPGASPVTRVKVLRVTKVPASEAPAAPGVCPPSGIRVTADDGDAAMGLRVVGLRLDNCGTRAVSLHGYPDLTLLDADREPVHGVRILHGSGGIATVTGFDDPPRPLTLAPGRSASAGLMWRNTTGSGAAVDVPYVRVRALPGADPVTVTPHLDLGTTGELGVSAWKPVP
;
A
#
# COMPACT_ATOMS: atom_id res chain seq x y z
N MET A 1 -18.81 -47.29 20.77
CA MET A 1 -20.29 -47.21 20.86
C MET A 1 -20.77 -46.19 19.85
N PRO A 2 -21.39 -46.60 18.73
CA PRO A 2 -21.89 -45.67 17.72
C PRO A 2 -23.36 -45.36 17.98
N ARG A 3 -23.74 -44.08 18.02
CA ARG A 3 -25.15 -43.64 17.95
C ARG A 3 -25.28 -42.37 17.10
N PRO A 4 -26.43 -42.18 16.44
CA PRO A 4 -26.49 -41.77 15.04
C PRO A 4 -26.92 -40.32 14.81
N VAL A 5 -26.63 -39.85 13.61
CA VAL A 5 -27.14 -38.63 12.98
C VAL A 5 -28.65 -38.73 12.72
N PRO A 6 -29.43 -37.66 12.90
CA PRO A 6 -30.71 -37.50 12.20
C PRO A 6 -30.59 -36.48 11.06
N LEU A 7 -31.08 -36.94 9.92
CA LEU A 7 -31.20 -36.28 8.63
C LEU A 7 -32.65 -35.77 8.54
N VAL A 8 -32.90 -34.45 8.45
CA VAL A 8 -34.22 -33.91 8.07
C VAL A 8 -34.06 -32.59 7.30
N LEU A 9 -34.29 -32.67 6.00
CA LEU A 9 -34.87 -31.63 5.12
C LEU A 9 -36.34 -32.03 4.91
N PRO A 10 -37.32 -31.12 4.70
CA PRO A 10 -37.53 -30.60 3.34
C PRO A 10 -38.28 -29.24 3.17
N ALA A 11 -38.31 -28.80 1.90
CA ALA A 11 -39.42 -28.15 1.17
C ALA A 11 -39.71 -26.62 1.28
N LEU A 12 -39.36 -25.92 0.19
CA LEU A 12 -40.22 -25.13 -0.72
C LEU A 12 -41.43 -24.32 -0.16
N ALA A 13 -41.42 -23.00 -0.40
CA ALA A 13 -42.62 -22.28 -0.84
C ALA A 13 -42.25 -20.97 -1.57
N ALA A 14 -42.75 -20.83 -2.80
CA ALA A 14 -42.77 -19.60 -3.57
C ALA A 14 -43.98 -18.75 -3.18
N ALA A 15 -43.86 -17.42 -3.22
CA ALA A 15 -45.01 -16.52 -3.26
C ALA A 15 -44.67 -15.27 -4.09
N VAL A 16 -45.45 -15.07 -5.15
CA VAL A 16 -45.52 -13.92 -6.05
C VAL A 16 -46.80 -13.15 -5.71
N LEU A 17 -46.72 -11.83 -5.54
CA LEU A 17 -47.83 -10.84 -5.63
C LEU A 17 -47.17 -9.44 -5.80
N LEU A 18 -47.13 -8.75 -6.95
CA LEU A 18 -48.12 -8.08 -7.81
C LEU A 18 -48.84 -6.84 -7.21
N LEU A 19 -48.68 -5.70 -7.94
CA LEU A 19 -49.57 -4.51 -8.10
C LEU A 19 -49.45 -3.42 -6.99
N THR A 20 -49.48 -2.09 -7.21
CA THR A 20 -49.87 -1.19 -8.32
C THR A 20 -49.56 0.31 -7.99
N THR A 21 -49.34 1.12 -9.04
CA THR A 21 -49.80 2.52 -9.29
C THR A 21 -49.53 3.69 -8.32
N ALA A 22 -48.93 4.79 -8.82
CA ALA A 22 -49.61 6.04 -9.25
C ALA A 22 -48.82 7.36 -9.00
N CYS A 23 -48.94 8.28 -9.97
CA CYS A 23 -48.85 9.77 -9.95
C CYS A 23 -47.58 10.45 -9.36
N GLY A 24 -46.88 11.37 -10.01
CA GLY A 24 -47.26 12.27 -11.12
C GLY A 24 -47.88 13.57 -10.60
N THR A 25 -47.06 14.56 -10.25
CA THR A 25 -47.44 15.99 -10.24
C THR A 25 -46.23 16.86 -10.61
N GLU A 26 -46.32 17.50 -11.77
CA GLU A 26 -45.53 18.66 -12.15
C GLU A 26 -45.99 19.87 -11.32
N HIS A 27 -45.06 20.72 -10.88
CA HIS A 27 -45.34 22.13 -10.57
C HIS A 27 -44.16 22.97 -11.07
N ALA A 28 -44.46 23.86 -12.00
CA ALA A 28 -43.57 24.91 -12.49
C ALA A 28 -43.50 26.05 -11.45
N GLY A 29 -42.29 26.48 -11.13
CA GLY A 29 -42.03 27.64 -10.29
C GLY A 29 -40.67 28.25 -10.63
N ARG A 30 -40.70 29.23 -11.54
CA ARG A 30 -39.56 30.02 -12.01
C ARG A 30 -39.03 30.91 -10.87
N GLY A 31 -37.78 30.72 -10.47
CA GLY A 31 -37.04 31.57 -9.53
C GLY A 31 -35.59 31.69 -9.99
N VAL A 32 -35.12 32.93 -10.10
CA VAL A 32 -33.95 33.39 -10.83
C VAL A 32 -32.63 32.97 -10.16
N ASP A 33 -31.64 32.68 -11.00
CA ASP A 33 -30.30 32.20 -10.71
C ASP A 33 -29.52 33.01 -9.65
N ALA A 34 -29.03 32.31 -8.63
CA ALA A 34 -27.81 32.66 -7.92
C ALA A 34 -26.89 31.45 -8.02
N GLY A 35 -25.83 31.58 -8.83
CA GLY A 35 -24.88 30.52 -9.15
C GLY A 35 -24.19 29.96 -7.91
N ALA A 36 -24.77 28.90 -7.35
CA ALA A 36 -24.06 27.99 -6.48
C ALA A 36 -23.04 27.25 -7.36
N ALA A 37 -21.76 27.51 -7.13
CA ALA A 37 -20.68 26.76 -7.75
C ALA A 37 -20.94 25.26 -7.55
N THR A 38 -21.25 24.57 -8.64
CA THR A 38 -21.36 23.11 -8.66
C THR A 38 -20.02 22.56 -8.17
N PRO A 39 -19.96 21.79 -7.07
CA PRO A 39 -18.74 21.11 -6.71
C PRO A 39 -18.33 20.21 -7.88
N GLY A 40 -17.08 20.34 -8.32
CA GLY A 40 -16.51 19.60 -9.44
C GLY A 40 -16.85 18.11 -9.40
N GLY A 41 -17.03 17.53 -10.59
CA GLY A 41 -17.58 16.20 -10.81
C GLY A 41 -17.09 15.14 -9.81
N ARG A 42 -18.03 14.64 -9.00
CA ARG A 42 -17.84 13.43 -8.20
C ARG A 42 -17.92 12.21 -9.09
N THR A 43 -16.82 11.82 -9.74
CA THR A 43 -16.74 10.47 -10.34
C THR A 43 -15.31 10.03 -10.53
N ALA A 44 -14.85 9.22 -9.57
CA ALA A 44 -14.03 8.04 -9.80
C ALA A 44 -14.16 7.15 -8.56
N VAL A 45 -15.18 6.30 -8.54
CA VAL A 45 -15.31 5.24 -7.54
C VAL A 45 -14.47 4.07 -8.03
N THR A 46 -13.57 3.54 -7.20
CA THR A 46 -12.92 2.25 -7.54
C THR A 46 -13.94 1.15 -7.34
N ASP A 47 -14.43 0.52 -8.40
CA ASP A 47 -15.39 -0.60 -8.33
C ASP A 47 -15.00 -1.71 -9.33
N PRO A 48 -14.89 -2.99 -8.91
CA PRO A 48 -14.97 -3.47 -7.52
C PRO A 48 -13.83 -2.96 -6.62
N PRO A 49 -13.94 -3.03 -5.29
CA PRO A 49 -12.84 -2.72 -4.38
C PRO A 49 -11.63 -3.60 -4.66
N VAL A 50 -10.43 -3.01 -4.57
CA VAL A 50 -9.17 -3.76 -4.67
C VAL A 50 -8.80 -4.18 -3.25
N ASP A 51 -8.86 -5.49 -2.97
CA ASP A 51 -8.49 -6.05 -1.66
C ASP A 51 -9.20 -5.42 -0.45
N GLY A 52 -10.46 -5.00 -0.64
CA GLY A 52 -11.26 -4.32 0.39
C GLY A 52 -11.02 -2.81 0.48
N VAL A 53 -10.18 -2.24 -0.39
CA VAL A 53 -9.95 -0.80 -0.50
C VAL A 53 -10.77 -0.21 -1.64
N ARG A 54 -11.47 0.89 -1.37
CA ARG A 54 -12.30 1.61 -2.33
C ARG A 54 -12.02 3.11 -2.26
N VAL A 55 -11.66 3.74 -3.38
CA VAL A 55 -11.75 5.21 -3.49
C VAL A 55 -13.23 5.58 -3.63
N THR A 56 -13.70 6.47 -2.75
CA THR A 56 -15.12 6.87 -2.66
C THR A 56 -15.40 8.22 -3.30
N SER A 57 -14.41 9.12 -3.33
CA SER A 57 -14.50 10.39 -4.05
C SER A 57 -13.13 10.95 -4.38
N VAL A 58 -13.03 11.72 -5.45
CA VAL A 58 -11.83 12.48 -5.83
C VAL A 58 -12.18 13.97 -5.88
N THR A 59 -11.33 14.80 -5.30
CA THR A 59 -11.41 16.26 -5.34
C THR A 59 -10.25 16.76 -6.20
N LEU A 60 -10.58 17.33 -7.37
CA LEU A 60 -9.64 17.94 -8.29
C LEU A 60 -9.66 19.47 -8.11
N PRO A 61 -8.54 20.18 -8.32
CA PRO A 61 -8.56 21.64 -8.38
C PRO A 61 -9.50 22.09 -9.50
N ALA A 62 -10.26 23.17 -9.25
CA ALA A 62 -11.10 23.76 -10.27
C ALA A 62 -10.22 24.21 -11.44
N ALA A 63 -10.61 23.86 -12.67
CA ALA A 63 -9.98 24.43 -13.84
C ALA A 63 -10.11 25.95 -13.76
N THR A 64 -8.99 26.67 -13.82
CA THR A 64 -9.01 28.13 -13.93
C THR A 64 -9.83 28.46 -15.18
N PRO A 65 -10.88 29.28 -15.09
CA PRO A 65 -11.67 29.63 -16.26
C PRO A 65 -10.74 30.27 -17.28
N THR A 66 -10.69 29.70 -18.49
CA THR A 66 -9.98 30.30 -19.61
C THR A 66 -10.57 31.70 -19.81
N PRO A 67 -9.75 32.77 -19.86
CA PRO A 67 -10.28 34.10 -20.15
C PRO A 67 -11.00 34.01 -21.49
N SER A 68 -12.31 34.26 -21.49
CA SER A 68 -13.07 34.37 -22.72
C SER A 68 -12.46 35.51 -23.55
N PRO A 69 -12.22 35.36 -24.85
CA PRO A 69 -11.75 36.47 -25.66
C PRO A 69 -12.85 37.53 -25.67
N THR A 70 -12.67 38.60 -24.89
CA THR A 70 -13.50 39.79 -24.97
C THR A 70 -13.34 40.35 -26.37
N ARG A 71 -14.43 40.32 -27.12
CA ARG A 71 -14.51 40.90 -28.45
C ARG A 71 -14.43 42.42 -28.31
N GLY A 72 -13.23 42.97 -28.44
CA GLY A 72 -12.97 44.38 -28.71
C GLY A 72 -12.45 45.20 -27.53
N GLY A 73 -11.31 45.86 -27.76
CA GLY A 73 -10.83 47.00 -26.97
C GLY A 73 -9.42 46.81 -26.41
N HIS A 74 -8.45 47.55 -26.96
CA HIS A 74 -7.13 47.72 -26.36
C HIS A 74 -7.25 48.46 -25.03
N GLY A 75 -7.29 47.73 -23.91
CA GLY A 75 -7.23 48.29 -22.57
C GLY A 75 -6.33 47.43 -21.69
N VAL A 76 -5.25 48.00 -21.19
CA VAL A 76 -4.39 47.37 -20.17
C VAL A 76 -5.16 47.35 -18.85
N HIS A 77 -5.60 46.18 -18.41
CA HIS A 77 -6.19 46.01 -17.10
C HIS A 77 -5.08 45.56 -16.13
N ALA A 78 -4.87 46.30 -15.04
CA ALA A 78 -4.06 45.81 -13.93
C ALA A 78 -4.80 44.61 -13.31
N ASP A 79 -4.09 43.50 -13.17
CA ASP A 79 -4.62 42.26 -12.59
C ASP A 79 -4.90 42.48 -11.09
N PRO A 80 -6.12 42.26 -10.58
CA PRO A 80 -6.39 42.35 -9.15
C PRO A 80 -5.65 41.24 -8.41
N LEU A 81 -4.87 41.61 -7.39
CA LEU A 81 -4.24 40.65 -6.47
C LEU A 81 -5.33 39.76 -5.84
N PRO A 82 -5.20 38.42 -5.86
CA PRO A 82 -6.27 37.54 -5.40
C PRO A 82 -6.48 37.67 -3.89
N THR A 83 -7.54 38.36 -3.49
CA THR A 83 -8.09 38.36 -2.12
C THR A 83 -9.08 37.21 -1.99
N GLY A 84 -8.57 35.99 -2.06
CA GLY A 84 -9.36 34.77 -1.87
C GLY A 84 -8.65 33.84 -0.91
N THR A 85 -9.38 33.31 0.06
CA THR A 85 -9.00 32.15 0.88
C THR A 85 -8.32 31.11 -0.03
N PRO A 86 -7.15 30.55 0.32
CA PRO A 86 -6.42 29.67 -0.59
C PRO A 86 -7.35 28.55 -1.08
N ALA A 87 -7.67 28.59 -2.38
CA ALA A 87 -8.38 27.51 -3.05
C ALA A 87 -7.63 26.22 -2.74
N ALA A 88 -8.32 25.13 -2.40
CA ALA A 88 -7.69 23.86 -2.04
C ALA A 88 -6.62 23.50 -3.09
N THR A 89 -5.35 23.72 -2.75
CA THR A 89 -4.24 23.79 -3.71
C THR A 89 -3.75 22.41 -4.14
N GLY A 90 -4.46 21.34 -3.77
CA GLY A 90 -4.02 19.97 -3.97
C GLY A 90 -5.15 19.03 -4.39
N VAL A 91 -4.78 18.06 -5.23
CA VAL A 91 -5.63 16.93 -5.58
C VAL A 91 -5.73 15.99 -4.37
N SER A 92 -6.94 15.53 -4.05
CA SER A 92 -7.15 14.59 -2.95
C SER A 92 -8.19 13.54 -3.30
N ALA A 93 -8.17 12.42 -2.59
CA ALA A 93 -9.18 11.37 -2.69
C ALA A 93 -9.55 10.84 -1.31
N ALA A 94 -10.85 10.65 -1.08
CA ALA A 94 -11.36 9.91 0.06
C ALA A 94 -11.42 8.43 -0.28
N TYR A 95 -11.13 7.59 0.70
CA TYR A 95 -11.15 6.14 0.54
C TYR A 95 -11.70 5.43 1.78
N GLU A 96 -12.12 4.19 1.58
CA GLU A 96 -12.55 3.25 2.61
C GLU A 96 -11.69 1.99 2.53
N VAL A 97 -11.37 1.41 3.69
CA VAL A 97 -10.68 0.14 3.86
C VAL A 97 -11.59 -0.77 4.67
N THR A 98 -12.02 -1.88 4.09
CA THR A 98 -12.88 -2.87 4.74
C THR A 98 -12.13 -4.18 4.92
N ASN A 99 -12.08 -4.67 6.16
CA ASN A 99 -11.52 -5.98 6.46
C ASN A 99 -12.62 -7.04 6.50
N ASN A 100 -12.70 -7.85 5.44
CA ASN A 100 -13.62 -8.98 5.36
C ASN A 100 -13.05 -10.28 5.96
N GLY A 101 -11.83 -10.24 6.48
CA GLY A 101 -11.13 -11.38 7.07
C GLY A 101 -11.43 -11.60 8.55
N PRO A 102 -10.94 -12.71 9.12
CA PRO A 102 -11.25 -13.13 10.48
C PRO A 102 -10.36 -12.50 11.56
N VAL A 103 -9.24 -11.86 11.19
CA VAL A 103 -8.27 -11.27 12.12
C VAL A 103 -8.06 -9.79 11.81
N ALA A 104 -7.60 -9.01 12.80
CA ALA A 104 -7.23 -7.62 12.58
C ALA A 104 -6.04 -7.51 11.62
N MET A 105 -6.13 -6.58 10.66
CA MET A 105 -5.15 -6.41 9.60
C MET A 105 -4.61 -4.98 9.58
N THR A 106 -3.33 -4.85 9.26
CA THR A 106 -2.71 -3.57 8.88
C THR A 106 -2.59 -3.55 7.36
N TYR A 107 -3.17 -2.53 6.73
CA TYR A 107 -3.17 -2.33 5.29
C TYR A 107 -2.12 -1.30 4.90
N THR A 108 -1.33 -1.61 3.87
CA THR A 108 -0.47 -0.64 3.17
C THR A 108 -1.00 -0.49 1.75
N ILE A 109 -1.34 0.74 1.40
CA ILE A 109 -2.10 1.06 0.18
C ILE A 109 -1.29 2.06 -0.62
N VAL A 110 -1.00 1.72 -1.87
CA VAL A 110 -0.39 2.64 -2.84
C VAL A 110 -1.49 3.20 -3.72
N PHE A 111 -1.72 4.50 -3.62
CA PHE A 111 -2.61 5.24 -4.51
C PHE A 111 -1.79 5.87 -5.64
N THR A 112 -2.24 5.71 -6.88
CA THR A 112 -1.66 6.43 -8.03
C THR A 112 -2.60 7.57 -8.42
N PHE A 113 -2.04 8.78 -8.48
CA PHE A 113 -2.66 9.95 -9.08
C PHE A 113 -2.23 9.97 -10.54
N ALA A 114 -3.20 9.96 -11.46
CA ALA A 114 -2.93 9.79 -12.89
C ALA A 114 -3.69 10.79 -13.75
N ASP A 115 -3.13 11.06 -14.92
CA ASP A 115 -3.79 11.83 -15.98
C ASP A 115 -4.90 11.00 -16.69
N ASP A 116 -5.50 11.62 -17.69
CA ASP A 116 -6.56 11.04 -18.52
C ASP A 116 -6.08 9.86 -19.39
N ALA A 117 -4.86 9.94 -19.92
CA ALA A 117 -4.19 8.83 -20.62
C ALA A 117 -3.83 7.67 -19.69
N GLY A 118 -3.86 7.91 -18.38
CA GLY A 118 -3.54 6.95 -17.34
C GLY A 118 -2.07 6.90 -16.95
N GLY A 119 -1.26 7.85 -17.42
CA GLY A 119 0.10 8.09 -16.95
C GLY A 119 0.11 8.46 -15.47
N ALA A 120 1.00 7.83 -14.71
CA ALA A 120 1.15 8.10 -13.27
C ALA A 120 1.90 9.42 -13.06
N MET A 121 1.27 10.34 -12.33
CA MET A 121 1.83 11.63 -11.96
C MET A 121 2.47 11.59 -10.57
N ASP A 122 1.86 10.86 -9.63
CA ASP A 122 2.37 10.69 -8.27
C ASP A 122 1.85 9.38 -7.65
N ASN A 123 2.64 8.77 -6.78
CA ASN A 123 2.28 7.60 -6.00
C ASN A 123 2.34 7.94 -4.51
N ARG A 124 1.24 7.71 -3.80
CA ARG A 124 1.14 7.95 -2.36
C ARG A 124 0.83 6.69 -1.60
N THR A 125 1.71 6.35 -0.65
CA THR A 125 1.51 5.25 0.27
C THR A 125 0.75 5.71 1.51
N ARG A 126 -0.25 4.94 1.92
CA ARG A 126 -0.97 5.09 3.20
C ARG A 126 -0.98 3.77 3.96
N THR A 127 -0.74 3.84 5.26
CA THR A 127 -0.87 2.69 6.15
C THR A 127 -2.08 2.89 7.06
N VAL A 128 -2.99 1.92 7.07
CA VAL A 128 -4.16 1.87 7.96
C VAL A 128 -3.99 0.68 8.89
N ALA A 129 -3.57 0.94 10.11
CA ALA A 129 -3.24 -0.08 11.10
C ALA A 129 -4.48 -0.62 11.83
N GLY A 130 -4.47 -1.92 12.14
CA GLY A 130 -5.40 -2.52 13.10
C GLY A 130 -6.87 -2.50 12.69
N VAL A 131 -7.18 -2.60 11.40
CA VAL A 131 -8.57 -2.71 10.92
C VAL A 131 -9.13 -4.06 11.39
N GLY A 132 -10.01 -4.04 12.38
CA GLY A 132 -10.60 -5.25 12.96
C GLY A 132 -11.51 -6.04 11.99
N PRO A 133 -11.82 -7.31 12.28
CA PRO A 133 -12.70 -8.15 11.47
C PRO A 133 -14.07 -7.50 11.22
N GLY A 134 -14.53 -7.49 9.97
CA GLY A 134 -15.80 -6.88 9.54
C GLY A 134 -15.87 -5.36 9.66
N ARG A 135 -14.75 -4.68 9.96
CA ARG A 135 -14.73 -3.22 10.14
C ARG A 135 -14.35 -2.50 8.86
N THR A 136 -14.93 -1.33 8.69
CA THR A 136 -14.56 -0.35 7.66
C THR A 136 -13.97 0.90 8.31
N VAL A 137 -12.83 1.35 7.79
CA VAL A 137 -12.15 2.60 8.20
C VAL A 137 -12.10 3.54 7.00
N ARG A 138 -12.32 4.84 7.24
CA ARG A 138 -12.24 5.90 6.23
C ARG A 138 -10.94 6.67 6.34
N GLY A 139 -10.44 7.16 5.22
CA GLY A 139 -9.27 8.02 5.17
C GLY A 139 -9.24 8.94 3.94
N THR A 140 -8.23 9.80 3.90
CA THR A 140 -7.96 10.71 2.78
C THR A 140 -6.51 10.59 2.36
N VAL A 141 -6.26 10.57 1.06
CA VAL A 141 -4.93 10.68 0.46
C VAL A 141 -4.86 11.99 -0.33
N THR A 142 -3.74 12.68 -0.21
CA THR A 142 -3.49 13.99 -0.82
C THR A 142 -2.20 13.91 -1.61
N MET A 143 -2.21 14.49 -2.80
CA MET A 143 -1.02 14.67 -3.63
C MET A 143 -0.31 15.96 -3.21
N GLU A 144 1.01 16.02 -3.34
CA GLU A 144 1.72 17.31 -3.32
C GLU A 144 1.47 18.09 -4.60
N THR A 145 1.79 19.39 -4.57
CA THR A 145 1.62 20.26 -5.73
C THR A 145 2.54 19.81 -6.87
N LEU A 146 1.96 19.58 -8.05
CA LEU A 146 2.74 19.26 -9.24
C LEU A 146 3.58 20.45 -9.71
N PRO A 147 4.74 20.21 -10.33
CA PRO A 147 5.53 21.28 -10.94
C PRO A 147 4.75 21.96 -12.08
N PRO A 148 5.02 23.25 -12.36
CA PRO A 148 4.41 23.94 -13.49
C PRO A 148 4.64 23.19 -14.81
N GLY A 149 3.59 23.04 -15.61
CA GLY A 149 3.65 22.35 -16.91
C GLY A 149 3.46 20.84 -16.87
N ALA A 150 3.30 20.23 -15.69
CA ALA A 150 2.88 18.84 -15.58
C ALA A 150 1.43 18.64 -16.07
N SER A 151 1.14 17.45 -16.61
CA SER A 151 -0.23 17.06 -16.98
C SER A 151 -1.15 17.12 -15.76
N PRO A 152 -2.40 17.61 -15.92
CA PRO A 152 -3.34 17.65 -14.81
C PRO A 152 -3.74 16.23 -14.40
N VAL A 153 -3.83 15.99 -13.09
CA VAL A 153 -4.43 14.75 -12.58
C VAL A 153 -5.93 14.80 -12.80
N THR A 154 -6.45 13.72 -13.37
CA THR A 154 -7.89 13.57 -13.62
C THR A 154 -8.51 12.44 -12.79
N ARG A 155 -7.68 11.53 -12.25
CA ARG A 155 -8.16 10.36 -11.52
C ARG A 155 -7.18 9.87 -10.47
N VAL A 156 -7.72 9.17 -9.47
CA VAL A 156 -6.94 8.46 -8.44
C VAL A 156 -7.38 6.99 -8.45
N LYS A 157 -6.42 6.07 -8.46
CA LYS A 157 -6.67 4.62 -8.39
C LYS A 157 -5.88 3.98 -7.25
N VAL A 158 -6.39 2.87 -6.73
CA VAL A 158 -5.62 1.95 -5.91
C VAL A 158 -4.70 1.16 -6.82
N LEU A 159 -3.39 1.41 -6.74
CA LEU A 159 -2.38 0.70 -7.52
C LEU A 159 -2.03 -0.65 -6.89
N ARG A 160 -1.91 -0.67 -5.56
CA ARG A 160 -1.52 -1.86 -4.81
C ARG A 160 -2.08 -1.81 -3.40
N VAL A 161 -2.43 -2.98 -2.88
CA VAL A 161 -2.76 -3.20 -1.48
C VAL A 161 -1.95 -4.37 -0.98
N THR A 162 -1.27 -4.20 0.14
CA THR A 162 -0.78 -5.31 0.96
C THR A 162 -1.45 -5.27 2.31
N LYS A 163 -1.68 -6.45 2.89
CA LYS A 163 -2.31 -6.58 4.20
C LYS A 163 -1.58 -7.64 5.00
N VAL A 164 -1.15 -7.26 6.20
CA VAL A 164 -0.44 -8.12 7.15
C VAL A 164 -1.27 -8.22 8.43
N PRO A 165 -1.28 -9.37 9.13
CA PRO A 165 -1.88 -9.46 10.44
C PRO A 165 -1.35 -8.35 11.35
N ALA A 166 -2.22 -7.66 12.06
CA ALA A 166 -1.84 -6.49 12.85
C ALA A 166 -0.78 -6.82 13.92
N SER A 167 -0.76 -8.06 14.41
CA SER A 167 0.24 -8.58 15.36
C SER A 167 1.63 -8.78 14.77
N GLU A 168 1.75 -8.86 13.44
CA GLU A 168 3.02 -9.05 12.72
C GLU A 168 3.39 -7.83 11.87
N ALA A 169 2.58 -6.78 11.92
CA ALA A 169 2.81 -5.58 11.15
C ALA A 169 4.08 -4.87 11.64
N PRO A 170 4.90 -4.29 10.75
CA PRO A 170 5.97 -3.39 11.15
C PRO A 170 5.40 -2.25 11.99
N ALA A 171 6.11 -1.88 13.06
CA ALA A 171 5.73 -0.73 13.86
C ALA A 171 5.77 0.55 13.03
N ALA A 172 4.82 1.45 13.27
CA ALA A 172 4.77 2.73 12.58
C ALA A 172 6.07 3.54 12.80
N PRO A 173 6.47 4.39 11.84
CA PRO A 173 7.63 5.25 12.01
C PRO A 173 7.56 6.06 13.32
N GLY A 174 8.67 6.10 14.05
CA GLY A 174 8.76 6.79 15.34
C GLY A 174 8.15 6.05 16.54
N VAL A 175 7.41 4.97 16.32
CA VAL A 175 6.88 4.12 17.40
C VAL A 175 7.84 2.97 17.67
N CYS A 176 8.15 2.73 18.94
CA CYS A 176 8.90 1.54 19.35
C CYS A 176 7.92 0.47 19.85
N PRO A 177 7.91 -0.74 19.25
CA PRO A 177 7.07 -1.82 19.74
C PRO A 177 7.55 -2.32 21.11
N PRO A 178 6.70 -3.04 21.87
CA PRO A 178 7.05 -3.57 23.20
C PRO A 178 8.30 -4.48 23.20
N SER A 179 8.62 -5.10 22.06
CA SER A 179 9.85 -5.88 21.87
C SER A 179 11.13 -5.04 22.00
N GLY A 180 11.04 -3.71 21.87
CA GLY A 180 12.18 -2.80 21.81
C GLY A 180 12.90 -2.79 20.46
N ILE A 181 12.39 -3.52 19.47
CA ILE A 181 13.04 -3.71 18.17
C ILE A 181 12.05 -3.44 17.05
N ARG A 182 12.42 -2.56 16.13
CA ARG A 182 11.68 -2.32 14.90
C ARG A 182 12.42 -2.95 13.72
N VAL A 183 11.69 -3.66 12.87
CA VAL A 183 12.21 -4.23 11.61
C VAL A 183 11.50 -3.57 10.44
N THR A 184 12.27 -3.13 9.45
CA THR A 184 11.77 -2.55 8.19
C THR A 184 12.53 -3.11 7.01
N ALA A 185 11.96 -3.02 5.81
CA ALA A 185 12.66 -3.22 4.55
C ALA A 185 12.82 -1.85 3.84
N ASP A 186 13.93 -1.63 3.15
CA ASP A 186 14.07 -0.49 2.24
C ASP A 186 13.41 -0.77 0.88
N ASP A 187 13.43 0.25 0.00
CA ASP A 187 12.82 0.18 -1.34
C ASP A 187 13.64 -0.70 -2.32
N GLY A 188 14.82 -1.16 -1.90
CA GLY A 188 15.75 -1.95 -2.70
C GLY A 188 16.53 -1.17 -3.76
N ASP A 189 17.62 -1.79 -4.22
CA ASP A 189 18.40 -1.42 -5.39
C ASP A 189 18.21 -2.48 -6.48
N ALA A 190 18.10 -2.05 -7.73
CA ALA A 190 17.95 -2.92 -8.87
C ALA A 190 18.84 -2.46 -10.03
N ALA A 191 19.75 -3.34 -10.45
CA ALA A 191 20.64 -3.10 -11.57
C ALA A 191 20.83 -4.38 -12.40
N MET A 192 20.61 -4.28 -13.72
CA MET A 192 20.88 -5.36 -14.69
C MET A 192 20.30 -6.74 -14.29
N GLY A 193 19.06 -6.76 -13.77
CA GLY A 193 18.37 -7.99 -13.36
C GLY A 193 18.81 -8.56 -12.00
N LEU A 194 19.84 -8.00 -11.37
CA LEU A 194 20.15 -8.21 -9.96
C LEU A 194 19.29 -7.25 -9.13
N ARG A 195 18.73 -7.76 -8.04
CA ARG A 195 17.96 -6.97 -7.07
C ARG A 195 18.47 -7.24 -5.68
N VAL A 196 18.52 -6.19 -4.87
CA VAL A 196 18.90 -6.25 -3.47
C VAL A 196 17.93 -5.42 -2.66
N VAL A 197 17.37 -6.00 -1.59
CA VAL A 197 16.59 -5.27 -0.58
C VAL A 197 17.31 -5.35 0.75
N GLY A 198 17.45 -4.23 1.44
CA GLY A 198 17.96 -4.18 2.81
C GLY A 198 16.85 -4.37 3.83
N LEU A 199 17.03 -5.35 4.71
CA LEU A 199 16.36 -5.40 6.01
C LEU A 199 17.11 -4.51 6.99
N ARG A 200 16.40 -3.64 7.68
CA ARG A 200 16.93 -2.82 8.77
C ARG A 200 16.27 -3.23 10.09
N LEU A 201 17.09 -3.36 11.12
CA LEU A 201 16.68 -3.61 12.49
C LEU A 201 17.16 -2.45 13.35
N ASP A 202 16.23 -1.75 14.00
CA ASP A 202 16.51 -0.66 14.94
C ASP A 202 16.24 -1.12 16.37
N ASN A 203 17.26 -1.05 17.25
CA ASN A 203 17.06 -1.19 18.68
C ASN A 203 16.53 0.14 19.25
N CYS A 204 15.22 0.33 19.20
CA CYS A 204 14.56 1.53 19.75
C CYS A 204 14.21 1.39 21.24
N GLY A 205 14.47 0.23 21.84
CA GLY A 205 14.21 -0.05 23.25
C GLY A 205 15.30 0.47 24.17
N THR A 206 15.27 0.00 25.42
CA THR A 206 16.19 0.44 26.49
C THR A 206 17.28 -0.58 26.83
N ARG A 207 17.22 -1.78 26.25
CA ARG A 207 18.14 -2.88 26.53
C ARG A 207 18.99 -3.20 25.31
N ALA A 208 20.23 -3.67 25.55
CA ALA A 208 21.05 -4.18 24.47
C ALA A 208 20.43 -5.45 23.86
N VAL A 209 20.61 -5.61 22.55
CA VAL A 209 20.08 -6.75 21.77
C VAL A 209 21.25 -7.46 21.10
N SER A 210 21.35 -8.77 21.29
CA SER A 210 22.38 -9.59 20.64
C SER A 210 21.82 -10.24 19.38
N LEU A 211 22.43 -9.93 18.24
CA LEU A 211 22.19 -10.52 16.94
C LEU A 211 23.35 -11.44 16.58
N HIS A 212 23.03 -12.58 16.00
CA HIS A 212 24.01 -13.56 15.54
C HIS A 212 23.55 -14.17 14.23
N GLY A 213 24.46 -14.33 13.27
CA GLY A 213 24.15 -15.03 12.03
C GLY A 213 23.31 -14.21 11.05
N TYR A 214 22.33 -14.88 10.48
CA TYR A 214 21.44 -14.39 9.43
C TYR A 214 20.03 -14.18 10.00
N PRO A 215 19.21 -13.30 9.39
CA PRO A 215 17.79 -13.26 9.72
C PRO A 215 17.14 -14.61 9.38
N ASP A 216 16.24 -15.08 10.26
CA ASP A 216 15.37 -16.22 9.96
C ASP A 216 14.15 -15.72 9.17
N LEU A 217 13.95 -16.29 7.99
CA LEU A 217 13.00 -15.80 6.98
C LEU A 217 12.00 -16.90 6.62
N THR A 218 10.72 -16.53 6.58
CA THR A 218 9.69 -17.29 5.88
C THR A 218 9.15 -16.44 4.73
N LEU A 219 9.26 -16.96 3.50
CA LEU A 219 8.74 -16.32 2.30
C LEU A 219 7.26 -16.68 2.15
N LEU A 220 6.40 -15.69 1.93
CA LEU A 220 4.95 -15.91 1.82
C LEU A 220 4.39 -15.33 0.52
N ASP A 221 3.40 -16.04 -0.03
CA ASP A 221 2.68 -15.68 -1.25
C ASP A 221 1.59 -14.62 -1.00
N ALA A 222 0.78 -14.32 -2.03
CA ALA A 222 -0.30 -13.34 -1.95
C ALA A 222 -1.36 -13.67 -0.87
N ASP A 223 -1.57 -14.95 -0.58
CA ASP A 223 -2.50 -15.45 0.44
C ASP A 223 -1.89 -15.47 1.85
N ARG A 224 -0.57 -15.20 1.95
CA ARG A 224 0.30 -15.30 3.13
C ARG A 224 0.61 -16.74 3.53
N GLU A 225 0.53 -17.67 2.59
CA GLU A 225 0.97 -19.05 2.79
C GLU A 225 2.46 -19.20 2.47
N PRO A 226 3.19 -20.12 3.14
CA PRO A 226 4.60 -20.35 2.86
C PRO A 226 4.87 -20.74 1.40
N VAL A 227 5.81 -20.04 0.77
CA VAL A 227 6.27 -20.37 -0.58
C VAL A 227 7.23 -21.56 -0.51
N HIS A 228 6.95 -22.58 -1.32
CA HIS A 228 7.80 -23.76 -1.46
C HIS A 228 8.65 -23.68 -2.73
N GLY A 229 9.77 -24.41 -2.76
CA GLY A 229 10.64 -24.49 -3.94
C GLY A 229 11.65 -23.34 -4.10
N VAL A 230 11.68 -22.39 -3.15
CA VAL A 230 12.72 -21.35 -3.10
C VAL A 230 13.84 -21.78 -2.16
N ARG A 231 15.10 -21.68 -2.62
CA ARG A 231 16.29 -21.91 -1.81
C ARG A 231 16.77 -20.60 -1.20
N ILE A 232 16.72 -20.52 0.13
CA ILE A 232 17.32 -19.43 0.90
C ILE A 232 18.78 -19.80 1.17
N LEU A 233 19.70 -18.93 0.77
CA LEU A 233 21.14 -19.15 0.81
C LEU A 233 21.79 -18.15 1.74
N HIS A 234 22.70 -18.62 2.58
CA HIS A 234 23.56 -17.74 3.36
C HIS A 234 24.63 -17.14 2.45
N GLY A 235 24.79 -15.81 2.52
CA GLY A 235 25.58 -15.04 1.56
C GLY A 235 24.87 -14.93 0.22
N SER A 236 25.63 -14.56 -0.82
CA SER A 236 25.16 -14.42 -2.19
C SER A 236 24.78 -15.76 -2.81
N GLY A 237 25.29 -16.88 -2.28
CA GLY A 237 25.03 -18.21 -2.82
C GLY A 237 25.49 -18.41 -4.27
N GLY A 238 26.37 -17.55 -4.78
CA GLY A 238 26.80 -17.54 -6.18
C GLY A 238 25.91 -16.72 -7.13
N ILE A 239 24.86 -16.05 -6.63
CA ILE A 239 23.94 -15.23 -7.44
C ILE A 239 24.67 -14.05 -8.10
N ALA A 240 25.49 -13.34 -7.33
CA ALA A 240 26.36 -12.25 -7.76
C ALA A 240 27.42 -11.93 -6.70
N THR A 241 28.56 -11.40 -7.13
CA THR A 241 29.58 -10.87 -6.21
C THR A 241 29.26 -9.40 -5.90
N VAL A 242 28.85 -9.13 -4.66
CA VAL A 242 28.67 -7.76 -4.14
C VAL A 242 29.57 -7.58 -2.92
N THR A 243 30.37 -6.51 -2.92
CA THR A 243 31.34 -6.25 -1.86
C THR A 243 30.70 -6.29 -0.48
N GLY A 244 31.26 -7.13 0.39
CA GLY A 244 30.79 -7.34 1.74
C GLY A 244 29.55 -8.23 1.84
N PHE A 245 28.77 -8.51 0.80
CA PHE A 245 27.54 -9.30 0.96
C PHE A 245 27.80 -10.70 1.55
N ASP A 246 28.96 -11.28 1.20
CA ASP A 246 29.46 -12.57 1.68
C ASP A 246 30.34 -12.51 2.93
N ASP A 247 30.41 -11.36 3.62
CA ASP A 247 31.17 -11.28 4.89
C ASP A 247 30.63 -12.32 5.89
N PRO A 248 31.51 -13.07 6.58
CA PRO A 248 31.08 -14.12 7.49
C PRO A 248 30.30 -13.53 8.67
N PRO A 249 29.29 -14.24 9.20
CA PRO A 249 28.52 -13.77 10.34
C PRO A 249 29.40 -13.57 11.56
N ARG A 250 29.17 -12.46 12.27
CA ARG A 250 29.88 -12.15 13.53
C ARG A 250 28.86 -11.85 14.63
N PRO A 251 29.16 -12.17 15.89
CA PRO A 251 28.39 -11.67 17.02
C PRO A 251 28.24 -10.15 16.97
N LEU A 252 27.01 -9.66 17.09
CA LEU A 252 26.69 -8.23 17.05
C LEU A 252 25.79 -7.87 18.22
N THR A 253 26.31 -7.07 19.15
CA THR A 253 25.50 -6.49 20.23
C THR A 253 25.12 -5.06 19.86
N LEU A 254 23.82 -4.83 19.67
CA LEU A 254 23.25 -3.51 19.42
C LEU A 254 22.85 -2.85 20.73
N ALA A 255 23.55 -1.77 21.09
CA ALA A 255 23.10 -0.88 22.15
C ALA A 255 21.77 -0.17 21.77
N PRO A 256 21.01 0.33 22.76
CA PRO A 256 19.88 1.22 22.50
C PRO A 256 20.24 2.35 21.52
N GLY A 257 19.36 2.60 20.56
CA GLY A 257 19.54 3.59 19.50
C GLY A 257 20.47 3.16 18.35
N ARG A 258 21.08 1.97 18.40
CA ARG A 258 21.88 1.42 17.30
C ARG A 258 21.04 0.53 16.39
N SER A 259 21.51 0.37 15.16
CA SER A 259 20.83 -0.39 14.13
C SER A 259 21.75 -1.42 13.48
N ALA A 260 21.14 -2.48 12.96
CA ALA A 260 21.78 -3.43 12.08
C ALA A 260 21.05 -3.50 10.73
N SER A 261 21.74 -3.99 9.71
CA SER A 261 21.17 -4.35 8.43
C SER A 261 21.56 -5.75 7.99
N ALA A 262 20.70 -6.35 7.18
CA ALA A 262 20.95 -7.57 6.41
C ALA A 262 20.40 -7.35 5.00
N GLY A 263 20.98 -8.00 3.99
CA GLY A 263 20.58 -7.86 2.60
C GLY A 263 19.91 -9.11 2.07
N LEU A 264 18.90 -8.93 1.23
CA LEU A 264 18.20 -9.96 0.49
C LEU A 264 18.51 -9.77 -0.99
N MET A 265 19.17 -10.73 -1.64
CA MET A 265 19.66 -10.62 -3.02
C MET A 265 19.06 -11.72 -3.89
N TRP A 266 18.58 -11.35 -5.07
CA TRP A 266 18.08 -12.31 -6.05
C TRP A 266 18.24 -11.80 -7.48
N ARG A 267 17.95 -12.69 -8.44
CA ARG A 267 17.83 -12.33 -9.85
C ARG A 267 16.40 -12.45 -10.30
N ASN A 268 15.87 -11.40 -10.92
CA ASN A 268 14.67 -11.52 -11.73
C ASN A 268 15.07 -11.88 -13.17
N THR A 269 15.44 -13.14 -13.36
CA THR A 269 15.59 -13.72 -14.71
C THR A 269 14.47 -14.71 -14.95
N THR A 270 13.84 -14.62 -16.11
CA THR A 270 12.78 -15.53 -16.54
C THR A 270 13.33 -16.51 -17.58
N GLY A 271 13.14 -17.79 -17.32
CA GLY A 271 13.44 -18.90 -18.23
C GLY A 271 12.24 -19.82 -18.35
N SER A 272 12.48 -21.12 -18.47
CA SER A 272 11.41 -22.12 -18.36
C SER A 272 10.97 -22.30 -16.91
N GLY A 273 9.66 -22.26 -16.64
CA GLY A 273 9.09 -22.45 -15.29
C GLY A 273 8.11 -21.33 -14.92
N ALA A 274 7.42 -21.50 -13.80
CA ALA A 274 6.59 -20.44 -13.24
C ALA A 274 7.46 -19.40 -12.54
N ALA A 275 7.23 -18.11 -12.81
CA ALA A 275 7.85 -17.05 -12.04
C ALA A 275 7.34 -17.09 -10.59
N VAL A 276 8.23 -16.88 -9.64
CA VAL A 276 7.90 -16.89 -8.20
C VAL A 276 7.86 -15.46 -7.68
N ASP A 277 6.68 -15.03 -7.26
CA ASP A 277 6.46 -13.75 -6.60
C ASP A 277 6.25 -13.94 -5.09
N VAL A 278 7.01 -13.18 -4.30
CA VAL A 278 7.00 -13.22 -2.83
C VAL A 278 6.65 -11.82 -2.31
N PRO A 279 5.34 -11.48 -2.22
CA PRO A 279 4.90 -10.19 -1.71
C PRO A 279 5.27 -9.95 -0.25
N TYR A 280 5.39 -11.00 0.57
CA TYR A 280 5.63 -10.89 2.01
C TYR A 280 6.86 -11.69 2.44
N VAL A 281 7.65 -11.10 3.31
CA VAL A 281 8.76 -11.78 4.00
C VAL A 281 8.53 -11.65 5.50
N ARG A 282 8.28 -12.77 6.15
CA ARG A 282 8.15 -12.87 7.60
C ARG A 282 9.52 -13.03 8.22
N VAL A 283 9.96 -12.02 8.94
CA VAL A 283 11.31 -11.90 9.51
C VAL A 283 11.27 -12.16 11.00
N ARG A 284 12.02 -13.16 11.45
CA ARG A 284 12.33 -13.37 12.86
C ARG A 284 13.75 -12.90 13.13
N ALA A 285 13.85 -11.69 13.66
CA ALA A 285 15.13 -11.05 13.95
C ALA A 285 15.91 -11.71 15.10
N LEU A 286 15.19 -12.24 16.09
CA LEU A 286 15.74 -12.89 17.26
C LEU A 286 15.10 -14.27 17.47
N PRO A 287 15.88 -15.27 17.90
CA PRO A 287 15.33 -16.54 18.34
C PRO A 287 14.23 -16.35 19.40
N GLY A 288 13.07 -16.94 19.17
CA GLY A 288 11.92 -16.89 20.09
C GLY A 288 11.15 -15.56 20.13
N ALA A 289 11.55 -14.53 19.38
CA ALA A 289 10.77 -13.30 19.26
C ALA A 289 9.60 -13.47 18.29
N ASP A 290 8.56 -12.66 18.48
CA ASP A 290 7.48 -12.54 17.53
C ASP A 290 8.01 -12.03 16.18
N PRO A 291 7.59 -12.63 15.06
CA PRO A 291 8.05 -12.22 13.74
C PRO A 291 7.38 -10.92 13.29
N VAL A 292 8.09 -10.20 12.43
CA VAL A 292 7.57 -9.03 11.72
C VAL A 292 7.49 -9.35 10.23
N THR A 293 6.34 -9.14 9.61
CA THR A 293 6.13 -9.36 8.18
C THR A 293 6.31 -8.06 7.40
N VAL A 294 7.40 -7.97 6.64
CA VAL A 294 7.66 -6.86 5.70
C VAL A 294 7.16 -7.21 4.30
N THR A 295 6.93 -6.20 3.45
CA THR A 295 6.35 -6.38 2.12
C THR A 295 7.26 -5.87 1.00
N PRO A 296 8.43 -6.49 0.78
CA PRO A 296 9.40 -6.02 -0.21
C PRO A 296 9.05 -6.42 -1.66
N HIS A 297 8.05 -7.29 -1.87
CA HIS A 297 7.63 -7.74 -3.19
C HIS A 297 8.76 -8.33 -4.05
N LEU A 298 9.39 -9.40 -3.54
CA LEU A 298 10.47 -10.06 -4.25
C LEU A 298 9.93 -10.79 -5.48
N ASP A 299 10.44 -10.46 -6.65
CA ASP A 299 10.15 -11.10 -7.94
C ASP A 299 11.29 -12.06 -8.30
N LEU A 300 11.29 -13.25 -7.71
CA LEU A 300 12.41 -14.22 -7.79
C LEU A 300 12.61 -14.85 -9.18
N GLY A 301 11.82 -14.42 -10.16
CA GLY A 301 11.83 -14.98 -11.51
C GLY A 301 11.62 -16.49 -11.49
N THR A 302 12.30 -17.21 -12.38
CA THR A 302 12.23 -18.69 -12.43
C THR A 302 13.42 -19.36 -11.73
N THR A 303 14.30 -18.60 -11.07
CA THR A 303 15.51 -19.15 -10.44
C THR A 303 15.22 -19.78 -9.08
N GLY A 304 14.29 -19.20 -8.34
CA GLY A 304 13.91 -19.70 -7.01
C GLY A 304 15.06 -19.63 -6.01
N GLU A 305 15.95 -18.64 -6.11
CA GLU A 305 17.08 -18.46 -5.19
C GLU A 305 17.03 -17.08 -4.53
N LEU A 306 17.28 -17.06 -3.22
CA LEU A 306 17.38 -15.85 -2.42
C LEU A 306 18.64 -15.91 -1.57
N GLY A 307 19.63 -15.08 -1.88
CA GLY A 307 20.80 -14.86 -1.04
C GLY A 307 20.47 -13.93 0.13
N VAL A 308 21.01 -14.24 1.31
CA VAL A 308 20.78 -13.52 2.55
C VAL A 308 22.11 -13.21 3.20
N SER A 309 22.44 -11.93 3.38
CA SER A 309 23.67 -11.57 4.10
C SER A 309 23.48 -11.63 5.61
N ALA A 310 24.59 -11.81 6.33
CA ALA A 310 24.57 -11.80 7.79
C ALA A 310 24.21 -10.40 8.32
N TRP A 311 23.74 -10.33 9.57
CA TRP A 311 23.52 -9.05 10.25
C TRP A 311 24.83 -8.26 10.38
N LYS A 312 24.77 -6.96 10.08
CA LYS A 312 25.89 -6.02 10.18
C LYS A 312 25.47 -4.73 10.88
N PRO A 313 26.37 -4.08 11.62
CA PRO A 313 26.07 -2.76 12.16
C PRO A 313 25.83 -1.77 11.03
N VAL A 314 24.81 -0.94 11.16
CA VAL A 314 24.70 0.28 10.36
C VAL A 314 25.68 1.31 10.95
N PRO A 315 26.51 1.98 10.13
CA PRO A 315 27.38 3.06 10.57
C PRO A 315 26.62 4.13 11.38
#